data_AF-A0A2I0N2Z5-F1
#
_entry.id   AF-A0A2I0N2Z5-F1
#
_cell.length_a   1.000
_cell.length_b   1.000
_cell.length_c   1.000
_cell.angle_alpha   90.00
_cell.angle_beta   90.00
_cell.angle_gamma   90.00
#
_symmetry.space_group_name_H-M   'P 1'
#
loop_
_entity.id
_entity.type
_entity.pdbx_description
1 polymer ?
#
loop_
_entity_poly.entity_id
_entity_poly.type
_entity_poly.pdbx_seq_one_letter_code
_entity_poly.pdbx_strand_id
1 'polypeptide(L)'
;MAGVTLLSLKRRLKTVTSTRKITQAMGLVSTSKYQKARIQLAANDRHFGAFTDIVREILSSVEEREFQEVSVFVQNPTPSKKTLFILFNSGKGLVGGYNTEVIKAAKAAMADEEEEPYIIATGHRGTSQMRAAHSREHFELLGLGDLPGFDDTKDLLDHALSLYRNGYVRSVKAVYMRYQSALRHEIEVEVLLPFPAVPKKPEEAQRIEFDFEPSAKDMQDQIFTMYLREKLYHILLHAKTSEHSTRMQAMDNANKNADDILRNLTKQLNRVRQSAITQEITEIVGGAEALK
;
A
#
# COMPACT_ATOMS: atom_id res chain seq x y z
N MET A 1 16.46 -43.70 19.83
CA MET A 1 15.67 -42.45 19.70
C MET A 1 16.53 -41.18 19.50
N ALA A 2 17.68 -41.02 20.17
CA ALA A 2 18.52 -39.81 20.08
C ALA A 2 19.02 -39.44 18.65
N GLY A 3 19.32 -40.43 17.80
CA GLY A 3 19.75 -40.20 16.40
C GLY A 3 18.67 -39.58 15.51
N VAL A 4 17.40 -39.95 15.71
CA VAL A 4 16.25 -39.38 14.98
C VAL A 4 16.07 -37.91 15.36
N THR A 5 16.27 -37.59 16.65
CA THR A 5 16.22 -36.23 17.18
C THR A 5 17.35 -35.37 16.63
N LEU A 6 18.59 -35.87 16.56
CA LEU A 6 19.73 -35.16 15.95
C LEU A 6 19.50 -34.84 14.46
N LEU A 7 18.99 -35.80 13.70
CA LEU A 7 18.71 -35.62 12.27
C LEU A 7 17.63 -34.55 12.05
N SER A 8 16.57 -34.57 12.86
CA SER A 8 15.49 -33.57 12.80
C SER A 8 15.99 -32.15 13.12
N LEU A 9 16.87 -31.99 14.12
CA LEU A 9 17.45 -30.70 14.49
C LEU A 9 18.37 -30.16 13.39
N LYS A 10 19.24 -31.01 12.81
CA LYS A 10 20.06 -30.63 11.65
C LYS A 10 19.20 -30.22 10.45
N ARG A 11 18.11 -30.94 10.17
CA ARG A 11 17.16 -30.58 9.10
C ARG A 11 16.51 -29.21 9.36
N ARG A 12 15.98 -28.97 10.55
CA ARG A 12 15.40 -27.66 10.92
C ARG A 12 16.42 -26.53 10.79
N LEU A 13 17.66 -26.73 11.27
CA LEU A 13 18.72 -25.74 11.17
C LEU A 13 19.03 -25.38 9.71
N LYS A 14 19.10 -26.38 8.82
CA LYS A 14 19.26 -26.16 7.38
C LYS A 14 18.08 -25.35 6.80
N THR A 15 16.84 -25.72 7.12
CA THR A 15 15.63 -25.02 6.64
C THR A 15 15.63 -23.56 7.08
N VAL A 16 15.83 -23.28 8.38
CA VAL A 16 15.82 -21.91 8.92
C VAL A 16 16.97 -21.09 8.32
N THR A 17 18.15 -21.69 8.12
CA THR A 17 19.28 -21.03 7.47
C THR A 17 18.95 -20.62 6.04
N SER A 18 18.32 -21.52 5.26
CA SER A 18 17.88 -21.20 3.91
C SER A 18 16.82 -20.09 3.90
N THR A 19 15.82 -20.18 4.77
CA THR A 19 14.78 -19.13 4.91
C THR A 19 15.41 -17.77 5.23
N ARG A 20 16.37 -17.72 6.16
CA ARG A 20 17.11 -16.50 6.52
C ARG A 20 17.84 -15.88 5.32
N LYS A 21 18.50 -16.69 4.48
CA LYS A 21 19.18 -16.19 3.28
C LYS A 21 18.19 -15.55 2.30
N ILE A 22 17.01 -16.16 2.14
CA ILE A 22 15.95 -15.63 1.27
C ILE A 22 15.43 -14.30 1.83
N THR A 23 15.08 -14.24 3.12
CA THR A 23 14.60 -13.00 3.75
C THR A 23 15.65 -11.90 3.75
N GLN A 24 16.94 -12.23 3.89
CA GLN A 24 18.03 -11.29 3.76
C GLN A 24 18.12 -10.70 2.35
N ALA A 25 18.07 -11.54 1.31
CA ALA A 25 18.05 -11.09 -0.08
C ALA A 25 16.81 -10.24 -0.39
N MET A 26 15.63 -10.66 0.07
CA MET A 26 14.39 -9.89 -0.07
C MET A 26 14.46 -8.54 0.66
N GLY A 27 15.09 -8.50 1.83
CA GLY A 27 15.38 -7.26 2.57
C GLY A 27 16.18 -6.29 1.70
N LEU A 28 17.32 -6.72 1.18
CA LEU A 28 18.18 -5.90 0.31
C LEU A 28 17.45 -5.38 -0.94
N VAL A 29 16.66 -6.23 -1.61
CA VAL A 29 15.86 -5.84 -2.77
C VAL A 29 14.81 -4.79 -2.38
N SER A 30 14.14 -4.99 -1.24
CA SER A 30 13.11 -4.07 -0.75
C SER A 30 13.71 -2.73 -0.33
N THR A 31 14.89 -2.74 0.30
CA THR A 31 15.65 -1.53 0.62
C THR A 31 15.98 -0.76 -0.64
N SER A 32 16.50 -1.41 -1.68
CA SER A 32 16.81 -0.74 -2.95
C SER A 32 15.59 -0.08 -3.58
N LYS A 33 14.45 -0.79 -3.63
CA LYS A 33 13.18 -0.26 -4.16
C LYS A 33 12.63 0.88 -3.32
N TYR A 34 12.68 0.75 -2.00
CA TYR A 34 12.27 1.80 -1.06
C TYR A 34 13.09 3.08 -1.27
N GLN A 35 14.42 2.99 -1.45
CA GLN A 35 15.24 4.18 -1.72
C GLN A 35 14.83 4.88 -3.01
N LYS A 36 14.58 4.13 -4.09
CA LYS A 36 14.10 4.67 -5.37
C LYS A 36 12.72 5.33 -5.24
N ALA A 37 11.76 4.62 -4.66
CA ALA A 37 10.41 5.11 -4.45
C ALA A 37 10.40 6.37 -3.56
N ARG A 38 11.22 6.41 -2.51
CA ARG A 38 11.34 7.58 -1.63
C ARG A 38 11.91 8.81 -2.35
N ILE A 39 12.87 8.64 -3.24
CA ILE A 39 13.40 9.74 -4.06
C ILE A 39 12.32 10.27 -5.00
N GLN A 40 11.57 9.38 -5.66
CA GLN A 40 10.45 9.76 -6.53
C GLN A 40 9.36 10.48 -5.74
N LEU A 41 8.97 9.97 -4.58
CA LEU A 41 7.99 10.58 -3.70
C LEU A 41 8.45 11.97 -3.25
N ALA A 42 9.68 12.13 -2.79
CA ALA A 42 10.19 13.44 -2.34
C ALA A 42 10.22 14.50 -3.45
N ALA A 43 10.46 14.09 -4.71
CA ALA A 43 10.37 14.99 -5.85
C ALA A 43 8.89 15.32 -6.17
N ASN A 44 8.02 14.32 -6.14
CA ASN A 44 6.60 14.49 -6.36
C ASN A 44 5.92 15.33 -5.27
N ASP A 45 6.29 15.20 -3.99
CA ASP A 45 5.75 16.01 -2.89
C ASP A 45 5.92 17.51 -3.15
N ARG A 46 7.10 17.91 -3.66
CA ARG A 46 7.38 19.31 -4.02
C ARG A 46 6.55 19.76 -5.22
N HIS A 47 6.49 18.93 -6.27
CA HIS A 47 5.73 19.23 -7.48
C HIS A 47 4.24 19.32 -7.18
N PHE A 48 3.69 18.31 -6.54
CA PHE A 48 2.29 18.20 -6.17
C PHE A 48 1.85 19.31 -5.21
N GLY A 49 2.72 19.69 -4.26
CA GLY A 49 2.49 20.84 -3.38
C GLY A 49 2.34 22.14 -4.16
N ALA A 50 3.34 22.49 -4.98
CA ALA A 50 3.31 23.70 -5.80
C ALA A 50 2.14 23.69 -6.80
N PHE A 51 1.86 22.55 -7.44
CA PHE A 51 0.74 22.38 -8.35
C PHE A 51 -0.61 22.57 -7.63
N THR A 52 -0.75 22.01 -6.42
CA THR A 52 -1.96 22.17 -5.60
C THR A 52 -2.17 23.63 -5.20
N ASP A 53 -1.10 24.36 -4.86
CA ASP A 53 -1.19 25.77 -4.52
C ASP A 53 -1.64 26.62 -5.73
N ILE A 54 -1.09 26.34 -6.92
CA ILE A 54 -1.51 26.99 -8.17
C ILE A 54 -2.98 26.68 -8.48
N VAL A 55 -3.38 25.41 -8.44
CA VAL A 55 -4.77 25.01 -8.70
C VAL A 55 -5.72 25.66 -7.68
N ARG A 56 -5.35 25.70 -6.39
CA ARG A 56 -6.14 26.38 -5.36
C ARG A 56 -6.28 27.86 -5.66
N GLU A 57 -5.22 28.51 -6.14
CA GLU A 57 -5.24 29.93 -6.46
C GLU A 57 -6.14 30.23 -7.67
N ILE A 58 -6.02 29.44 -8.74
CA ILE A 58 -6.90 29.49 -9.91
C ILE A 58 -8.36 29.25 -9.51
N LEU A 59 -8.63 28.26 -8.66
CA LEU A 59 -9.98 27.98 -8.18
C LEU A 59 -10.55 29.08 -7.27
N SER A 60 -9.68 29.88 -6.65
CA SER A 60 -10.08 31.01 -5.79
C SER A 60 -10.24 32.34 -6.52
N SER A 61 -9.67 32.49 -7.72
CA SER A 61 -9.75 33.71 -8.52
C SER A 61 -11.03 33.80 -9.36
N VAL A 62 -11.67 32.68 -9.64
CA VAL A 62 -12.91 32.60 -10.41
C VAL A 62 -14.12 32.71 -9.48
N GLU A 63 -15.14 33.45 -9.90
CA GLU A 63 -16.35 33.61 -9.11
C GLU A 63 -17.07 32.26 -8.91
N GLU A 64 -17.55 32.02 -7.70
CA GLU A 64 -18.16 30.75 -7.27
C GLU A 64 -19.35 30.32 -8.17
N ARG A 65 -20.06 31.29 -8.76
CA ARG A 65 -21.17 31.05 -9.71
C ARG A 65 -20.71 30.52 -11.06
N GLU A 66 -19.51 30.86 -11.53
CA GLU A 66 -19.00 30.38 -12.82
C GLU A 66 -18.56 28.91 -12.76
N PHE A 67 -18.21 28.40 -11.56
CA PHE A 67 -17.73 27.04 -11.36
C PHE A 67 -18.76 26.06 -10.78
N GLN A 68 -19.65 26.48 -9.88
CA GLN A 68 -20.55 25.56 -9.16
C GLN A 68 -21.76 25.08 -9.96
N GLU A 69 -22.22 25.84 -10.97
CA GLU A 69 -23.44 25.48 -11.72
C GLU A 69 -23.19 24.44 -12.84
N VAL A 70 -21.93 24.11 -13.17
CA VAL A 70 -21.64 23.40 -14.44
C VAL A 70 -20.78 22.14 -14.31
N SER A 71 -19.83 22.05 -13.37
CA SER A 71 -18.88 20.92 -13.39
C SER A 71 -19.32 19.72 -12.56
N VAL A 72 -19.43 18.57 -13.23
CA VAL A 72 -19.72 17.24 -12.64
C VAL A 72 -18.74 16.88 -11.51
N PHE A 73 -17.54 17.47 -11.54
CA PHE A 73 -16.47 17.24 -10.58
C PHE A 73 -16.75 17.87 -9.19
N VAL A 74 -17.54 18.94 -9.13
CA VAL A 74 -17.89 19.63 -7.87
C VAL A 74 -19.24 19.15 -7.35
N GLN A 75 -20.20 18.94 -8.25
CA GLN A 75 -21.49 18.34 -7.93
C GLN A 75 -21.76 17.22 -8.92
N ASN A 76 -21.98 16.00 -8.43
CA ASN A 76 -22.45 14.89 -9.25
C ASN A 76 -23.96 14.72 -9.04
N PRO A 77 -24.81 15.32 -9.88
CA PRO A 77 -26.26 15.12 -9.80
C PRO A 77 -26.61 13.73 -10.33
N THR A 78 -26.26 12.69 -9.58
CA THR A 78 -26.65 11.31 -9.85
C THR A 78 -27.62 10.80 -8.77
N PRO A 79 -28.65 10.00 -9.15
CA PRO A 79 -29.48 9.31 -8.18
C PRO A 79 -28.75 8.16 -7.48
N SER A 80 -27.63 7.68 -8.04
CA SER A 80 -26.81 6.63 -7.44
C SER A 80 -26.28 7.08 -6.08
N LYS A 81 -26.30 6.18 -5.09
CA LYS A 81 -25.61 6.41 -3.81
C LYS A 81 -24.30 5.66 -3.70
N LYS A 82 -23.98 4.82 -4.70
CA LYS A 82 -22.78 4.00 -4.77
C LYS A 82 -21.49 4.84 -4.73
N THR A 83 -20.54 4.37 -3.93
CA THR A 83 -19.18 4.91 -3.89
C THR A 83 -18.20 3.95 -4.57
N LEU A 84 -17.31 4.48 -5.41
CA LEU A 84 -16.13 3.80 -5.89
C LEU A 84 -15.00 3.91 -4.86
N PHE A 85 -14.47 2.77 -4.43
CA PHE A 85 -13.28 2.68 -3.59
C PHE A 85 -12.08 2.16 -4.40
N ILE A 86 -11.03 2.96 -4.47
CA ILE A 86 -9.74 2.58 -5.06
C ILE A 86 -8.82 2.14 -3.92
N LEU A 87 -8.48 0.85 -3.87
CA LEU A 87 -7.68 0.25 -2.81
C LEU A 87 -6.24 0.09 -3.28
N PHE A 88 -5.30 0.79 -2.62
CA PHE A 88 -3.88 0.71 -2.93
C PHE A 88 -3.17 -0.39 -2.12
N ASN A 89 -3.41 -1.64 -2.50
CA ASN A 89 -2.83 -2.81 -1.86
C ASN A 89 -1.63 -3.39 -2.65
N SER A 90 -0.89 -4.30 -2.04
CA SER A 90 0.32 -4.86 -2.66
C SER A 90 0.00 -6.00 -3.64
N GLY A 91 0.75 -6.09 -4.74
CA GLY A 91 0.71 -7.25 -5.64
C GLY A 91 1.32 -8.51 -5.00
N LYS A 92 2.32 -8.34 -4.12
CA LYS A 92 3.09 -9.43 -3.49
C LYS A 92 2.95 -9.42 -1.98
N GLY A 93 2.95 -10.60 -1.36
CA GLY A 93 2.87 -10.75 0.09
C GLY A 93 4.17 -10.35 0.81
N LEU A 94 4.29 -10.77 2.08
CA LEU A 94 5.46 -10.51 2.93
C LEU A 94 5.73 -9.02 3.17
N VAL A 95 4.65 -8.22 3.26
CA VAL A 95 4.66 -6.77 3.47
C VAL A 95 4.23 -6.36 4.88
N GLY A 96 4.43 -7.23 5.87
CA GLY A 96 3.93 -7.00 7.23
C GLY A 96 2.41 -6.77 7.27
N GLY A 97 1.99 -5.77 8.04
CA GLY A 97 0.57 -5.40 8.22
C GLY A 97 -0.03 -4.56 7.09
N TYR A 98 0.74 -4.14 6.07
CA TYR A 98 0.33 -3.17 5.05
C TYR A 98 -1.06 -3.47 4.44
N ASN A 99 -1.23 -4.67 3.87
CA ASN A 99 -2.51 -5.04 3.24
C ASN A 99 -3.65 -5.15 4.24
N THR A 100 -3.37 -5.62 5.46
CA THR A 100 -4.38 -5.79 6.49
C THR A 100 -4.95 -4.44 6.92
N GLU A 101 -4.10 -3.43 7.11
CA GLU A 101 -4.53 -2.08 7.48
C GLU A 101 -5.35 -1.42 6.37
N VAL A 102 -4.91 -1.52 5.10
CA VAL A 102 -5.67 -1.00 3.94
C VAL A 102 -7.06 -1.63 3.86
N ILE A 103 -7.16 -2.95 3.98
CA ILE A 103 -8.44 -3.66 3.89
C ILE A 103 -9.33 -3.36 5.10
N LYS A 104 -8.75 -3.21 6.30
CA LYS A 104 -9.49 -2.85 7.51
C LYS A 104 -10.10 -1.45 7.39
N ALA A 105 -9.33 -0.47 6.94
CA ALA A 105 -9.83 0.89 6.73
C ALA A 105 -10.87 0.95 5.62
N ALA A 106 -10.69 0.20 4.52
CA ALA A 106 -11.68 0.09 3.46
C ALA A 106 -13.01 -0.46 3.98
N LYS A 107 -12.99 -1.57 4.72
CA LYS A 107 -14.20 -2.16 5.32
C LYS A 107 -14.91 -1.20 6.26
N ALA A 108 -14.15 -0.48 7.09
CA ALA A 108 -14.72 0.52 7.99
C ALA A 108 -15.39 1.66 7.19
N ALA A 109 -14.74 2.17 6.16
CA ALA A 109 -15.29 3.24 5.33
C ALA A 109 -16.49 2.80 4.46
N MET A 110 -16.60 1.51 4.13
CA MET A 110 -17.72 0.93 3.39
C MET A 110 -18.91 0.57 4.28
N ALA A 111 -18.74 0.51 5.61
CA ALA A 111 -19.79 0.07 6.52
C ALA A 111 -20.99 1.04 6.56
N ASP A 112 -20.74 2.32 6.27
CA ASP A 112 -21.75 3.38 6.28
C ASP A 112 -22.36 3.66 4.88
N GLU A 113 -21.99 2.87 3.86
CA GLU A 113 -22.51 3.06 2.49
C GLU A 113 -23.90 2.43 2.34
N GLU A 114 -24.83 3.18 1.74
CA GLU A 114 -26.23 2.74 1.55
C GLU A 114 -26.40 1.74 0.40
N GLU A 115 -25.50 1.78 -0.58
CA GLU A 115 -25.48 0.90 -1.75
C GLU A 115 -24.20 0.10 -1.79
N GLU A 116 -24.24 -1.07 -2.42
CA GLU A 116 -23.05 -1.90 -2.57
C GLU A 116 -21.95 -1.14 -3.34
N PRO A 117 -20.76 -0.94 -2.74
CA PRO A 117 -19.71 -0.12 -3.33
C PRO A 117 -19.09 -0.81 -4.56
N TYR A 118 -18.56 0.01 -5.47
CA TYR A 118 -17.67 -0.47 -6.52
C TYR A 118 -16.23 -0.43 -6.03
N ILE A 119 -15.44 -1.46 -6.31
CA ILE A 119 -14.09 -1.61 -5.78
C ILE A 119 -13.10 -1.82 -6.93
N ILE A 120 -12.08 -0.96 -7.00
CA ILE A 120 -10.90 -1.18 -7.84
C ILE A 120 -9.72 -1.41 -6.90
N ALA A 121 -9.03 -2.54 -7.03
CA ALA A 121 -7.82 -2.82 -6.27
C ALA A 121 -6.59 -2.82 -7.17
N THR A 122 -5.49 -2.23 -6.69
CA THR A 122 -4.25 -2.13 -7.48
C THR A 122 -3.27 -3.31 -7.28
N GLY A 123 -3.63 -4.23 -6.39
CA GLY A 123 -2.85 -5.41 -6.05
C GLY A 123 -3.71 -6.65 -5.76
N HIS A 124 -3.10 -7.82 -5.84
CA HIS A 124 -3.82 -9.09 -5.67
C HIS A 124 -3.93 -9.53 -4.20
N ARG A 125 -3.16 -8.95 -3.28
CA ARG A 125 -3.06 -9.44 -1.90
C ARG A 125 -3.99 -8.71 -0.95
N GLY A 126 -4.74 -9.47 -0.16
CA GLY A 126 -5.77 -8.93 0.75
C GLY A 126 -7.13 -8.71 0.08
N THR A 127 -7.19 -8.72 -1.25
CA THR A 127 -8.42 -8.51 -2.02
C THR A 127 -9.30 -9.74 -2.15
N SER A 128 -8.77 -10.95 -1.87
CA SER A 128 -9.59 -12.18 -1.88
C SER A 128 -10.75 -12.11 -0.89
N GLN A 129 -10.55 -11.47 0.26
CA GLN A 129 -11.63 -11.27 1.23
C GLN A 129 -12.67 -10.27 0.72
N MET A 130 -12.25 -9.19 0.06
CA MET A 130 -13.17 -8.22 -0.53
C MET A 130 -13.96 -8.84 -1.68
N ARG A 131 -13.28 -9.57 -2.58
CA ARG A 131 -13.90 -10.28 -3.70
C ARG A 131 -14.89 -11.36 -3.26
N ALA A 132 -14.72 -11.93 -2.07
CA ALA A 132 -15.67 -12.90 -1.51
C ALA A 132 -16.88 -12.21 -0.84
N ALA A 133 -16.70 -10.98 -0.35
CA ALA A 133 -17.72 -10.22 0.36
C ALA A 133 -18.59 -9.33 -0.56
N HIS A 134 -18.16 -9.09 -1.80
CA HIS A 134 -18.82 -8.20 -2.75
C HIS A 134 -19.06 -8.89 -4.10
N SER A 135 -20.03 -8.37 -4.85
CA SER A 135 -20.36 -8.83 -6.20
C SER A 135 -19.15 -8.77 -7.13
N ARG A 136 -19.00 -9.78 -7.99
CA ARG A 136 -17.91 -9.85 -8.98
C ARG A 136 -17.99 -8.74 -10.02
N GLU A 137 -19.17 -8.21 -10.29
CA GLU A 137 -19.39 -7.10 -11.22
C GLU A 137 -18.94 -5.75 -10.65
N HIS A 138 -18.70 -5.70 -9.33
CA HIS A 138 -18.27 -4.52 -8.59
C HIS A 138 -16.81 -4.62 -8.13
N PHE A 139 -16.01 -5.50 -8.73
CA PHE A 139 -14.63 -5.72 -8.33
C PHE A 139 -13.67 -5.82 -9.53
N GLU A 140 -12.70 -4.92 -9.58
CA GLU A 140 -11.64 -4.93 -10.58
C GLU A 140 -10.25 -4.96 -9.98
N LEU A 141 -9.32 -5.48 -10.77
CA LEU A 141 -7.94 -5.67 -10.39
C LEU A 141 -7.02 -5.06 -11.44
N LEU A 142 -6.36 -3.98 -11.08
CA LEU A 142 -5.44 -3.26 -11.96
C LEU A 142 -4.01 -3.50 -11.49
N GLY A 143 -3.19 -4.16 -12.30
CA GLY A 143 -1.83 -4.53 -11.90
C GLY A 143 -0.87 -3.36 -12.00
N LEU A 144 -0.42 -2.81 -10.86
CA LEU A 144 0.62 -1.79 -10.84
C LEU A 144 2.01 -2.37 -10.59
N GLY A 145 3.00 -1.83 -11.31
CA GLY A 145 4.41 -2.18 -11.17
C GLY A 145 4.98 -1.90 -9.77
N ASP A 146 6.22 -2.34 -9.54
CA ASP A 146 6.94 -2.06 -8.28
C ASP A 146 7.38 -0.58 -8.20
N LEU A 147 7.70 0.05 -9.33
CA LEU A 147 8.06 1.48 -9.42
C LEU A 147 7.22 2.12 -10.54
N PRO A 148 5.95 2.46 -10.26
CA PRO A 148 5.07 3.02 -11.27
C PRO A 148 5.49 4.45 -11.65
N GLY A 149 5.30 4.79 -12.92
CA GLY A 149 5.41 6.14 -13.45
C GLY A 149 4.07 6.86 -13.45
N PHE A 150 4.08 8.09 -13.95
CA PHE A 150 2.89 8.93 -14.05
C PHE A 150 1.83 8.29 -14.97
N ASP A 151 2.26 7.74 -16.11
CA ASP A 151 1.36 7.15 -17.12
C ASP A 151 0.62 5.90 -16.62
N ASP A 152 1.16 5.19 -15.62
CA ASP A 152 0.52 4.00 -15.03
C ASP A 152 -0.79 4.34 -14.30
N THR A 153 -1.03 5.61 -13.99
CA THR A 153 -2.28 6.07 -13.36
C THR A 153 -3.40 6.38 -14.35
N LYS A 154 -3.08 6.47 -15.64
CA LYS A 154 -4.01 6.93 -16.66
C LYS A 154 -5.23 6.01 -16.77
N ASP A 155 -5.00 4.71 -16.95
CA ASP A 155 -6.10 3.75 -17.14
C ASP A 155 -7.00 3.67 -15.90
N LEU A 156 -6.41 3.75 -14.70
CA LEU A 156 -7.14 3.78 -13.43
C LEU A 156 -8.01 5.04 -13.32
N LEU A 157 -7.46 6.20 -13.66
CA LEU A 157 -8.19 7.46 -13.63
C LEU A 157 -9.30 7.49 -14.68
N ASP A 158 -8.99 7.14 -15.93
CA ASP A 158 -9.94 7.17 -17.04
C ASP A 158 -11.13 6.25 -16.72
N HIS A 159 -10.90 5.08 -16.12
CA HIS A 159 -11.98 4.22 -15.66
C HIS A 159 -12.78 4.84 -14.51
N ALA A 160 -12.12 5.32 -13.45
CA ALA A 160 -12.80 5.96 -12.32
C ALA A 160 -13.67 7.15 -12.77
N LEU A 161 -13.15 7.97 -13.71
CA LEU A 161 -13.87 9.09 -14.30
C LEU A 161 -15.04 8.66 -15.15
N SER A 162 -14.91 7.56 -15.92
CA SER A 162 -16.01 7.00 -16.69
C SER A 162 -17.19 6.61 -15.79
N LEU A 163 -16.92 5.86 -14.72
CA LEU A 163 -17.93 5.43 -13.73
C LEU A 163 -18.57 6.60 -12.97
N TYR A 164 -17.83 7.67 -12.76
CA TYR A 164 -18.34 8.85 -12.07
C TYR A 164 -19.19 9.73 -13.00
N ARG A 165 -18.69 10.01 -14.21
CA ARG A 165 -19.36 10.89 -15.20
C ARG A 165 -20.64 10.28 -15.77
N ASN A 166 -20.72 8.96 -15.91
CA ASN A 166 -21.94 8.28 -16.34
C ASN A 166 -22.96 8.09 -15.20
N GLY A 167 -22.67 8.60 -13.99
CA GLY A 167 -23.54 8.54 -12.83
C GLY A 167 -23.62 7.17 -12.17
N TYR A 168 -22.80 6.19 -12.57
CA TYR A 168 -22.80 4.86 -11.96
C TYR A 168 -22.34 4.90 -10.50
N VAL A 169 -21.35 5.74 -10.19
CA VAL A 169 -20.96 6.09 -8.81
C VAL A 169 -21.13 7.58 -8.54
N ARG A 170 -21.50 7.91 -7.30
CA ARG A 170 -21.64 9.28 -6.81
C ARG A 170 -20.36 9.87 -6.27
N SER A 171 -19.49 9.03 -5.70
CA SER A 171 -18.23 9.45 -5.09
C SER A 171 -17.11 8.47 -5.42
N VAL A 172 -15.88 8.99 -5.42
CA VAL A 172 -14.65 8.22 -5.59
C VAL A 172 -13.76 8.48 -4.37
N LYS A 173 -13.39 7.40 -3.67
CA LYS A 173 -12.51 7.44 -2.50
C LYS A 173 -11.27 6.58 -2.76
N ALA A 174 -10.10 7.05 -2.34
CA ALA A 174 -8.86 6.30 -2.35
C ALA A 174 -8.51 5.83 -0.94
N VAL A 175 -8.18 4.55 -0.78
CA VAL A 175 -7.71 3.97 0.48
C VAL A 175 -6.27 3.54 0.30
N TYR A 176 -5.37 4.21 1.01
CA TYR A 176 -3.93 4.00 0.86
C TYR A 176 -3.20 4.28 2.16
N MET A 177 -1.98 3.74 2.25
CA MET A 177 -1.11 3.98 3.40
C MET A 177 -0.14 5.12 3.06
N ARG A 178 -0.38 6.29 3.65
CA ARG A 178 0.46 7.45 3.52
C ARG A 178 1.80 7.25 4.20
N TYR A 179 2.86 7.46 3.44
CA TYR A 179 4.23 7.41 3.93
C TYR A 179 4.55 8.69 4.72
N GLN A 180 5.01 8.55 5.96
CA GLN A 180 5.60 9.66 6.73
C GLN A 180 7.09 9.44 6.98
N SER A 181 7.47 8.23 7.39
CA SER A 181 8.86 7.87 7.60
C SER A 181 9.06 6.37 7.39
N ALA A 182 10.31 5.93 7.49
CA ALA A 182 10.64 4.52 7.38
C ALA A 182 10.00 3.63 8.46
N LEU A 183 9.45 4.20 9.54
CA LEU A 183 8.84 3.47 10.66
C LEU A 183 7.38 3.88 10.90
N ARG A 184 6.96 5.05 10.40
CA ARG A 184 5.63 5.61 10.63
C ARG A 184 4.89 5.73 9.31
N HIS A 185 3.71 5.12 9.30
CA HIS A 185 2.75 5.16 8.21
C HIS A 185 1.37 5.41 8.80
N GLU A 186 0.52 6.10 8.04
CA GLU A 186 -0.86 6.35 8.44
C GLU A 186 -1.78 5.88 7.32
N ILE A 187 -2.92 5.28 7.71
CA ILE A 187 -3.91 4.86 6.74
C ILE A 187 -4.86 6.03 6.48
N GLU A 188 -5.04 6.38 5.21
CA GLU A 188 -5.92 7.47 4.80
C GLU A 188 -7.04 6.92 3.91
N VAL A 189 -8.24 7.45 4.12
CA VAL A 189 -9.41 7.29 3.25
C VAL A 189 -9.71 8.67 2.70
N GLU A 190 -9.23 8.93 1.50
CA GLU A 190 -9.27 10.25 0.89
C GLU A 190 -10.38 10.33 -0.16
N VAL A 191 -11.20 11.39 -0.09
CA VAL A 191 -12.23 11.65 -1.10
C VAL A 191 -11.56 12.34 -2.30
N LEU A 192 -11.58 11.68 -3.46
CA LEU A 192 -11.11 12.25 -4.71
C LEU A 192 -12.22 13.02 -5.42
N LEU A 193 -13.42 12.43 -5.44
CA LEU A 193 -14.60 13.03 -6.05
C LEU A 193 -15.87 12.79 -5.22
N PRO A 194 -16.83 13.73 -5.21
CA PRO A 194 -16.70 15.09 -5.72
C PRO A 194 -15.59 15.86 -4.98
N PHE A 195 -15.03 16.89 -5.61
CA PHE A 195 -14.01 17.69 -4.97
C PHE A 195 -14.54 18.29 -3.68
N PRO A 196 -13.83 18.14 -2.54
CA PRO A 196 -14.21 18.86 -1.34
C PRO A 196 -14.13 20.36 -1.61
N ALA A 197 -15.06 21.12 -1.03
CA ALA A 197 -15.12 22.57 -1.21
C ALA A 197 -13.74 23.19 -0.94
N VAL A 198 -13.21 23.95 -1.90
CA VAL A 198 -11.94 24.65 -1.73
C VAL A 198 -12.13 25.69 -0.63
N PRO A 199 -11.35 25.65 0.47
CA PRO A 199 -11.44 26.67 1.50
C PRO A 199 -11.07 28.03 0.90
N LYS A 200 -11.98 29.00 0.99
CA LYS A 200 -11.77 30.36 0.50
C LYS A 200 -10.59 31.00 1.23
N LYS A 201 -9.70 31.67 0.48
CA LYS A 201 -8.70 32.58 1.09
C LYS A 201 -9.46 33.70 1.84
N PRO A 202 -8.93 34.22 2.96
CA PRO A 202 -9.49 35.41 3.62
C PRO A 202 -9.64 36.56 2.63
N GLU A 203 -10.67 37.40 2.78
CA GLU A 203 -10.97 38.52 1.86
C GLU A 203 -9.81 39.50 1.69
N GLU A 204 -8.89 39.59 2.66
CA GLU A 204 -7.71 40.46 2.67
C GLU A 204 -6.48 39.88 1.95
N ALA A 205 -6.53 38.63 1.47
CA ALA A 205 -5.43 38.05 0.71
C ALA A 205 -5.37 38.66 -0.70
N GLN A 206 -4.16 39.04 -1.16
CA GLN A 206 -3.93 39.47 -2.54
C GLN A 206 -4.47 38.40 -3.50
N ARG A 207 -5.51 38.76 -4.27
CA ARG A 207 -6.05 37.93 -5.33
C ARG A 207 -5.15 38.11 -6.55
N ILE A 208 -4.56 37.02 -7.00
CA ILE A 208 -3.86 37.00 -8.29
C ILE A 208 -4.94 36.86 -9.36
N GLU A 209 -4.93 37.79 -10.31
CA GLU A 209 -5.83 37.78 -11.45
C GLU A 209 -5.23 36.88 -12.54
N PHE A 210 -6.02 35.96 -13.08
CA PHE A 210 -5.59 35.03 -14.12
C PHE A 210 -6.34 35.33 -15.41
N ASP A 211 -5.60 35.46 -16.50
CA ASP A 211 -6.15 35.47 -17.85
C ASP A 211 -6.27 34.02 -18.35
N PHE A 212 -7.46 33.62 -18.77
CA PHE A 212 -7.74 32.27 -19.27
C PHE A 212 -7.93 32.27 -20.78
N GLU A 213 -7.19 31.40 -21.48
CA GLU A 213 -7.37 31.14 -22.91
C GLU A 213 -7.66 29.65 -23.13
N PRO A 214 -8.83 29.24 -23.71
CA PRO A 214 -9.86 30.07 -24.33
C PRO A 214 -10.92 30.66 -23.38
N SER A 215 -11.26 29.99 -22.27
CA SER A 215 -12.11 30.53 -21.20
C SER A 215 -11.91 29.75 -19.89
N ALA A 216 -12.19 30.36 -18.74
CA ALA A 216 -12.09 29.70 -17.43
C ALA A 216 -12.99 28.45 -17.33
N LYS A 217 -14.18 28.52 -17.94
CA LYS A 217 -15.15 27.43 -17.97
C LYS A 217 -14.65 26.24 -18.79
N ASP A 218 -14.07 26.48 -19.96
CA ASP A 218 -13.57 25.41 -20.83
C ASP A 218 -12.33 24.73 -20.24
N MET A 219 -11.53 25.47 -19.47
CA MET A 219 -10.35 24.94 -18.78
C MET A 219 -10.68 24.23 -17.47
N GLN A 220 -11.84 24.49 -16.85
CA GLN A 220 -12.20 23.95 -15.53
C GLN A 220 -12.08 22.42 -15.46
N ASP A 221 -12.74 21.72 -16.37
CA ASP A 221 -12.76 20.26 -16.40
C ASP A 221 -11.38 19.67 -16.71
N GLN A 222 -10.58 20.39 -17.51
CA GLN A 222 -9.20 20.02 -17.80
C GLN A 222 -8.32 20.16 -16.55
N ILE A 223 -8.42 21.28 -15.84
CA ILE A 223 -7.69 21.55 -14.60
C ILE A 223 -8.03 20.50 -13.54
N PHE A 224 -9.32 20.21 -13.34
CA PHE A 224 -9.74 19.17 -12.40
C PHE A 224 -9.23 17.78 -12.80
N THR A 225 -9.30 17.43 -14.08
CA THR A 225 -8.78 16.13 -14.56
C THR A 225 -7.27 16.04 -14.37
N MET A 226 -6.53 17.12 -14.66
CA MET A 226 -5.08 17.20 -14.42
C MET A 226 -4.75 17.07 -12.94
N TYR A 227 -5.50 17.76 -12.08
CA TYR A 227 -5.33 17.67 -10.63
C TYR A 227 -5.60 16.26 -10.11
N LEU A 228 -6.67 15.59 -10.56
CA LEU A 228 -6.93 14.21 -10.15
C LEU A 228 -5.81 13.27 -10.58
N ARG A 229 -5.27 13.46 -11.78
CA ARG A 229 -4.15 12.65 -12.28
C ARG A 229 -2.91 12.83 -11.40
N GLU A 230 -2.52 14.06 -11.13
CA GLU A 230 -1.41 14.38 -10.24
C GLU A 230 -1.65 13.86 -8.82
N LYS A 231 -2.86 14.02 -8.29
CA LYS A 231 -3.26 13.54 -6.97
C LYS A 231 -3.19 12.01 -6.89
N LEU A 232 -3.69 11.31 -7.90
CA LEU A 232 -3.69 9.85 -7.96
C LEU A 232 -2.27 9.30 -8.05
N TYR A 233 -1.39 9.96 -8.82
CA TYR A 233 0.03 9.61 -8.87
C TYR A 233 0.73 9.87 -7.53
N HIS A 234 0.44 10.99 -6.87
CA HIS A 234 0.93 11.29 -5.54
C HIS A 234 0.52 10.22 -4.50
N ILE A 235 -0.76 9.83 -4.50
CA ILE A 235 -1.28 8.73 -3.68
C ILE A 235 -0.56 7.42 -3.98
N LEU A 236 -0.35 7.11 -5.26
CA LEU A 236 0.33 5.88 -5.69
C LEU A 236 1.78 5.83 -5.18
N LEU A 237 2.52 6.93 -5.28
CA LEU A 237 3.89 7.01 -4.76
C LEU A 237 3.96 6.85 -3.25
N HIS A 238 3.02 7.45 -2.51
CA HIS A 238 2.90 7.23 -1.06
C HIS A 238 2.65 5.76 -0.74
N ALA A 239 1.67 5.13 -1.42
CA ALA A 239 1.33 3.73 -1.23
C ALA A 239 2.52 2.80 -1.51
N LYS A 240 3.22 2.98 -2.64
CA LYS A 240 4.38 2.14 -3.01
C LYS A 240 5.58 2.36 -2.10
N THR A 241 5.84 3.59 -1.68
CA THR A 241 6.91 3.89 -0.73
C THR A 241 6.64 3.22 0.62
N SER A 242 5.40 3.31 1.12
CA SER A 242 4.95 2.58 2.31
C SER A 242 5.07 1.06 2.13
N GLU A 243 4.61 0.51 1.00
CA GLU A 243 4.68 -0.92 0.69
C GLU A 243 6.11 -1.47 0.76
N HIS A 244 7.07 -0.77 0.15
CA HIS A 244 8.48 -1.18 0.17
C HIS A 244 9.12 -0.98 1.54
N SER A 245 8.79 0.09 2.26
CA SER A 245 9.28 0.33 3.61
C SER A 245 8.79 -0.75 4.60
N THR A 246 7.49 -1.06 4.60
CA THR A 246 6.94 -2.10 5.49
C THR A 246 7.48 -3.48 5.12
N ARG A 247 7.69 -3.77 3.83
CA ARG A 247 8.36 -5.02 3.40
C ARG A 247 9.79 -5.12 3.90
N MET A 248 10.56 -4.05 3.77
CA MET A 248 11.94 -3.98 4.29
C MET A 248 11.96 -4.28 5.80
N GLN A 249 11.11 -3.60 6.58
CA GLN A 249 10.98 -3.85 8.02
C GLN A 249 10.55 -5.28 8.35
N ALA A 250 9.58 -5.83 7.60
CA ALA A 250 9.12 -7.21 7.80
C ALA A 250 10.24 -8.23 7.55
N MET A 251 11.09 -8.01 6.54
CA MET A 251 12.24 -8.86 6.25
C MET A 251 13.33 -8.71 7.31
N ASP A 252 13.60 -7.49 7.79
CA ASP A 252 14.57 -7.27 8.87
C ASP A 252 14.15 -7.96 10.17
N ASN A 253 12.86 -7.89 10.52
CA ASN A 253 12.31 -8.60 11.67
C ASN A 253 12.35 -10.12 11.46
N ALA A 254 12.07 -10.61 10.25
CA ALA A 254 12.19 -12.03 9.92
C ALA A 254 13.65 -12.53 10.04
N ASN A 255 14.64 -11.73 9.64
CA ASN A 255 16.06 -12.05 9.77
C ASN A 255 16.48 -12.16 11.24
N LYS A 256 16.07 -11.20 12.08
CA LYS A 256 16.34 -11.23 13.53
C LYS A 256 15.71 -12.45 14.20
N ASN A 257 14.45 -12.74 13.87
CA ASN A 257 13.76 -13.93 14.38
C ASN A 257 14.45 -15.23 13.94
N ALA A 258 14.91 -15.30 12.69
CA ALA A 258 15.65 -16.45 12.20
C ALA A 258 17.00 -16.61 12.93
N ASP A 259 17.72 -15.53 13.20
CA ASP A 259 18.96 -15.56 13.98
C ASP A 259 18.76 -16.14 15.38
N ASP A 260 17.69 -15.74 16.07
CA ASP A 260 17.37 -16.26 17.40
C ASP A 260 16.98 -17.74 17.37
N ILE A 261 16.20 -18.17 16.37
CA ILE A 261 15.86 -19.58 16.16
C ILE A 261 17.13 -20.39 15.88
N LEU A 262 18.04 -19.90 15.03
CA LEU A 262 19.30 -20.58 14.72
C LEU A 262 20.18 -20.74 15.95
N ARG A 263 20.32 -19.70 16.77
CA ARG A 263 21.06 -19.75 18.04
C ARG A 263 20.49 -20.84 18.96
N ASN A 264 19.17 -20.89 19.12
CA ASN A 264 18.50 -21.86 19.98
C ASN A 264 18.63 -23.30 19.45
N LEU A 265 18.40 -23.51 18.15
CA LEU A 265 18.59 -24.82 17.52
C LEU A 265 20.04 -25.31 17.64
N THR A 266 21.01 -24.40 17.52
CA THR A 266 22.45 -24.75 17.65
C THR A 266 22.77 -25.18 19.08
N LYS A 267 22.26 -24.47 20.11
CA LYS A 267 22.41 -24.88 21.51
C LYS A 267 21.79 -26.26 21.77
N GLN A 268 20.57 -26.49 21.29
CA GLN A 268 19.88 -27.78 21.41
C GLN A 268 20.65 -28.90 20.71
N LEU A 269 21.13 -28.66 19.48
CA LEU A 269 21.91 -29.63 18.71
C LEU A 269 23.18 -30.05 19.46
N ASN A 270 23.91 -29.09 20.02
CA ASN A 270 25.13 -29.36 20.77
C ASN A 270 24.84 -30.18 22.03
N ARG A 271 23.77 -29.85 22.77
CA ARG A 271 23.34 -30.60 23.97
C ARG A 271 22.99 -32.04 23.63
N VAL A 272 22.16 -32.27 22.61
CA VAL A 272 21.77 -33.63 22.21
C VAL A 272 22.97 -34.40 21.68
N ARG A 273 23.87 -33.75 20.93
CA ARG A 273 25.11 -34.37 20.44
C ARG A 273 25.99 -34.83 21.59
N GLN A 274 26.20 -33.98 22.60
CA GLN A 274 26.98 -34.34 23.79
C GLN A 274 26.34 -35.50 24.53
N SER A 275 25.02 -35.47 24.76
CA SER A 275 24.30 -36.56 25.40
C SER A 275 24.41 -37.88 24.63
N ALA A 276 24.37 -37.83 23.29
CA ALA A 276 24.53 -39.02 22.45
C ALA A 276 25.95 -39.59 22.54
N ILE A 277 26.99 -38.74 22.50
CA ILE A 277 28.39 -39.16 22.66
C ILE A 277 28.60 -39.79 24.05
N THR A 278 28.09 -39.15 25.11
CA THR A 278 28.19 -39.70 26.47
C THR A 278 27.50 -41.05 26.57
N GLN A 279 26.29 -41.18 26.01
CA GLN A 279 25.55 -42.45 26.00
C GLN A 279 26.32 -43.55 25.26
N GLU A 280 26.85 -43.26 24.07
CA GLU A 280 27.67 -44.22 23.30
C GLU A 280 28.91 -44.65 24.09
N ILE A 281 29.60 -43.72 24.75
CA ILE A 281 30.76 -44.05 25.60
C ILE A 281 30.35 -44.93 26.79
N THR A 282 29.24 -44.60 27.47
CA THR A 282 28.73 -45.38 28.60
C THR A 282 28.33 -46.80 28.18
N GLU A 283 27.70 -46.94 27.01
CA GLU A 283 27.34 -48.25 26.44
C GLU A 283 28.58 -49.09 26.09
N ILE A 284 29.62 -48.48 25.50
CA ILE A 284 30.89 -49.16 25.19
C ILE A 284 31.59 -49.64 26.46
N VAL A 285 31.73 -48.78 27.46
CA VAL A 285 32.41 -49.11 28.72
C VAL A 285 31.63 -50.20 29.47
N GLY A 286 30.31 -50.05 29.61
CA GLY A 286 29.47 -51.05 30.28
C GLY A 286 29.48 -52.41 29.58
N GLY A 287 29.50 -52.42 28.24
CA GLY A 287 29.61 -53.66 27.46
C GLY A 287 30.98 -54.35 27.61
N ALA A 288 32.06 -53.59 27.65
CA ALA A 288 33.41 -54.12 27.87
C ALA A 288 33.59 -54.72 29.27
N GLU A 289 32.96 -54.10 30.28
CA GLU A 289 33.02 -54.55 31.66
C GLU A 289 32.15 -55.79 31.92
N ALA A 290 31.04 -55.96 31.20
CA ALA A 290 30.20 -57.16 31.26
C ALA A 290 30.84 -58.43 30.66
N LEU A 291 31.95 -58.29 29.92
CA LEU A 291 32.71 -59.39 29.32
C LEU A 291 33.89 -59.87 30.19
N LYS A 292 34.17 -59.19 31.31
CA LYS A 292 35.13 -59.63 32.33
C LYS A 292 34.46 -60.58 33.33
#